data_AF-A0A8H3BVG0-F1
#
_entry.id   AF-A0A8H3BVG0-F1
#
_cell.length_a   1.000
_cell.length_b   1.000
_cell.length_c   1.000
_cell.angle_alpha   90.00
_cell.angle_beta   90.00
_cell.angle_gamma   90.00
#
_symmetry.space_group_name_H-M   'P 1'
#
loop_
_entity.id
_entity.type
_entity.pdbx_description
1 polymer ?
#
loop_
_entity_poly.entity_id
_entity_poly.type
_entity_poly.pdbx_seq_one_letter_code
_entity_poly.pdbx_strand_id
1 'polypeptide(L)'
;MDTNRRITHEPLPLARILDGRAADRRRPRWVGLTPPLNIQLCPPPIPEETQQWLAESAPHGPRCLITWSRKVSECADLLPRATEAPIIQSLERSWGMQPGSLNVDTTRNLIWLDRTMHHLFNRDFWALVRSLELLNAIQDFTLSQIGSAEKDRRKLLQIFPYEIRDYTFVQLKPCEEPYLCYDEHLQTFSTHRAPFLTLSPISCAQ
;
A
#
# COMPACT_ATOMS: atom_id res chain seq x y z
N MET A 1 19.51 4.70 36.40
CA MET A 1 19.60 3.52 35.51
C MET A 1 18.35 3.58 34.65
N ASP A 2 18.42 4.24 33.50
CA ASP A 2 17.29 4.36 32.59
C ASP A 2 17.65 3.75 31.25
N THR A 3 16.93 2.69 30.92
CA THR A 3 17.05 1.91 29.69
C THR A 3 16.49 2.70 28.50
N ASN A 4 17.41 3.19 27.67
CA ASN A 4 17.14 3.70 26.33
C ASN A 4 16.48 2.61 25.46
N ARG A 5 15.16 2.73 25.22
CA ARG A 5 14.48 2.01 24.14
C ARG A 5 14.78 2.70 22.81
N ARG A 6 15.66 2.11 22.01
CA ARG A 6 15.85 2.49 20.60
C ARG A 6 14.55 2.19 19.84
N ILE A 7 13.89 3.24 19.38
CA ILE A 7 12.79 3.15 18.41
C ILE A 7 13.42 2.85 17.06
N THR A 8 13.25 1.62 16.57
CA THR A 8 13.64 1.23 15.22
C THR A 8 12.54 1.67 14.26
N HIS A 9 12.84 2.64 13.40
CA HIS A 9 11.93 3.12 12.36
C HIS A 9 11.85 2.09 11.21
N GLU A 10 10.71 1.42 11.07
CA GLU A 10 10.42 0.41 10.02
C GLU A 10 9.57 1.02 8.88
N PRO A 11 9.92 0.84 7.59
CA PRO A 11 9.23 1.49 6.47
C PRO A 11 7.79 0.98 6.21
N LEU A 12 7.00 1.77 5.48
CA LEU A 12 5.66 1.39 4.99
C LEU A 12 5.74 0.17 4.03
N PRO A 13 4.83 -0.81 4.12
CA PRO A 13 4.77 -1.89 3.15
C PRO A 13 4.37 -1.33 1.76
N LEU A 14 5.22 -1.56 0.75
CA LEU A 14 4.92 -1.22 -0.63
C LEU A 14 3.76 -2.10 -1.11
N ALA A 15 2.60 -1.49 -1.34
CA ALA A 15 1.50 -2.13 -2.04
C ALA A 15 1.92 -2.47 -3.48
N ARG A 16 1.62 -3.72 -3.87
CA ARG A 16 1.70 -4.32 -5.22
C ARG A 16 2.56 -3.59 -6.26
N ILE A 17 3.84 -3.94 -6.29
CA ILE A 17 4.71 -3.69 -7.44
C ILE A 17 4.34 -4.70 -8.53
N LEU A 18 3.80 -4.20 -9.65
CA LEU A 18 3.64 -4.98 -10.88
C LEU A 18 5.04 -5.29 -11.43
N ASP A 19 5.45 -6.56 -11.34
CA ASP A 19 6.62 -7.06 -12.06
C ASP A 19 6.33 -7.07 -13.57
N GLY A 20 6.75 -5.99 -14.24
CA GLY A 20 6.87 -5.94 -15.69
C GLY A 20 8.11 -6.70 -16.14
N ARG A 21 7.96 -7.98 -16.50
CA ARG A 21 8.91 -8.66 -17.40
C ARG A 21 8.24 -8.95 -18.74
N ALA A 22 8.71 -8.25 -19.77
CA ALA A 22 8.49 -8.65 -21.15
C ALA A 22 9.39 -9.84 -21.52
N ALA A 23 8.73 -10.87 -22.06
CA ALA A 23 9.22 -11.88 -23.00
C ALA A 23 10.46 -12.74 -22.61
N ASP A 24 10.21 -13.85 -21.91
CA ASP A 24 10.91 -15.10 -22.20
C ASP A 24 9.91 -16.21 -22.55
N ARG A 25 10.15 -16.89 -23.67
CA ARG A 25 9.28 -17.86 -24.32
C ARG A 25 9.42 -19.25 -23.69
N ARG A 26 8.97 -19.42 -22.45
CA ARG A 26 8.50 -20.73 -21.92
C ARG A 26 7.43 -20.46 -20.86
N ARG A 27 6.16 -20.34 -21.28
CA ARG A 27 5.03 -20.23 -20.34
C ARG A 27 4.80 -21.59 -19.65
N PRO A 28 4.90 -21.72 -18.32
CA PRO A 28 3.99 -22.60 -17.63
C PRO A 28 2.59 -22.00 -17.79
N ARG A 29 1.64 -22.84 -18.17
CA ARG A 29 0.23 -22.52 -18.25
C ARG A 29 -0.23 -22.09 -16.84
N TRP A 30 -0.40 -20.79 -16.60
CA TRP A 30 -1.18 -20.31 -15.46
C TRP A 30 -2.64 -20.73 -15.72
N VAL A 31 -2.96 -21.96 -15.37
CA VAL A 31 -4.33 -22.43 -15.22
C VAL A 31 -4.94 -21.56 -14.14
N GLY A 32 -6.07 -20.92 -14.43
CA GLY A 32 -6.79 -20.10 -13.48
C GLY A 32 -6.95 -20.85 -12.17
N LEU A 33 -6.26 -20.36 -11.14
CA LEU A 33 -6.52 -20.74 -9.76
C LEU A 33 -7.85 -20.09 -9.40
N THR A 34 -8.93 -20.80 -9.70
CA THR A 34 -10.07 -20.76 -8.81
C THR A 34 -9.53 -21.21 -7.45
N PRO A 35 -9.61 -20.37 -6.40
CA PRO A 35 -9.17 -20.82 -5.09
C PRO A 35 -10.04 -22.03 -4.71
N PRO A 36 -9.43 -23.12 -4.20
CA PRO A 36 -10.23 -24.18 -3.61
C PRO A 36 -11.10 -23.55 -2.52
N LEU A 37 -12.36 -24.00 -2.43
CA LEU A 37 -13.30 -23.75 -1.34
C LEU A 37 -12.73 -24.31 -0.03
N ASN A 38 -11.61 -23.77 0.43
CA ASN A 38 -11.20 -23.84 1.80
C ASN A 38 -11.70 -22.54 2.41
N ILE A 39 -12.53 -22.66 3.44
CA ILE A 39 -13.10 -21.55 4.19
C ILE A 39 -11.95 -20.62 4.56
N GLN A 40 -11.78 -19.57 3.77
CA GLN A 40 -10.80 -18.53 4.00
C GLN A 40 -11.33 -17.85 5.24
N LEU A 41 -10.78 -18.25 6.40
CA LEU A 41 -10.97 -17.54 7.65
C LEU A 41 -10.74 -16.08 7.31
N CYS A 42 -11.81 -15.29 7.27
CA CYS A 42 -11.67 -13.86 7.13
C CYS A 42 -10.63 -13.45 8.17
N PRO A 43 -9.56 -12.72 7.79
CA PRO A 43 -8.63 -12.22 8.78
C PRO A 43 -9.45 -11.55 9.88
N PRO A 44 -9.11 -11.77 11.16
CA PRO A 44 -9.88 -11.22 12.27
C PRO A 44 -10.02 -9.71 12.05
N PRO A 45 -11.15 -9.08 12.39
CA PRO A 45 -11.31 -7.64 12.20
C PRO A 45 -10.15 -6.87 12.86
N ILE A 46 -9.79 -5.72 12.29
CA ILE A 46 -8.72 -4.88 12.86
C ILE A 46 -9.13 -4.51 14.28
N PRO A 47 -8.28 -4.76 15.30
CA PRO A 47 -8.63 -4.48 16.70
C PRO A 47 -9.03 -3.02 16.90
N GLU A 48 -10.06 -2.78 17.71
CA GLU A 48 -10.61 -1.44 17.96
C GLU A 48 -9.54 -0.47 18.49
N GLU A 49 -8.65 -0.94 19.38
CA GLU A 49 -7.51 -0.18 19.88
C GLU A 49 -6.59 0.31 18.74
N THR A 50 -6.33 -0.54 17.74
CA THR A 50 -5.53 -0.19 16.57
C THR A 50 -6.24 0.85 15.69
N GLN A 51 -7.56 0.73 15.53
CA GLN A 51 -8.36 1.72 14.80
C GLN A 51 -8.33 3.07 15.50
N GLN A 52 -8.45 3.09 16.84
CA GLN A 52 -8.38 4.30 17.62
C GLN A 52 -7.00 4.96 17.52
N TRP A 53 -5.92 4.18 17.66
CA TRP A 53 -4.58 4.70 17.50
C TRP A 53 -4.32 5.24 16.09
N LEU A 54 -4.86 4.60 15.05
CA LEU A 54 -4.81 5.13 13.68
C LEU A 54 -5.60 6.43 13.55
N ALA A 55 -6.79 6.53 14.16
CA ALA A 55 -7.60 7.76 14.12
C ALA A 55 -6.89 8.94 14.79
N GLU A 56 -6.14 8.70 15.87
CA GLU A 56 -5.37 9.71 16.60
C GLU A 56 -4.05 10.08 15.90
N SER A 57 -3.39 9.11 15.25
CA SER A 57 -2.11 9.33 14.57
C SER A 57 -2.24 9.80 13.12
N ALA A 58 -3.40 9.60 12.49
CA ALA A 58 -3.64 10.05 11.12
C ALA A 58 -3.68 11.59 11.05
N PRO A 59 -3.00 12.20 10.06
CA PRO A 59 -2.89 13.67 9.92
C PRO A 59 -4.23 14.37 9.77
N HIS A 60 -5.23 13.65 9.26
CA HIS A 60 -6.56 14.17 8.95
C HIS A 60 -7.67 13.45 9.73
N GLY A 61 -7.30 12.60 10.69
CA GLY A 61 -8.23 11.76 11.44
C GLY A 61 -8.84 10.61 10.62
N PRO A 62 -9.95 10.02 11.09
CA PRO A 62 -10.62 8.89 10.44
C PRO A 62 -11.45 9.35 9.24
N ARG A 63 -10.77 9.63 8.12
CA ARG A 63 -11.39 10.05 6.86
C ARG A 63 -10.91 9.21 5.72
N CYS A 64 -11.78 9.00 4.73
CA CYS A 64 -11.37 8.35 3.51
C CYS A 64 -10.20 9.09 2.86
N LEU A 65 -9.08 8.39 2.65
CA LEU A 65 -7.85 8.92 2.08
C LEU A 65 -8.05 9.45 0.64
N ILE A 66 -8.99 8.87 -0.10
CA ILE A 66 -9.24 9.22 -1.51
C ILE A 66 -10.29 10.32 -1.62
N THR A 67 -11.45 10.13 -1.00
CA THR A 67 -12.61 11.01 -1.17
C THR A 67 -12.67 12.13 -0.13
N TRP A 68 -11.78 12.11 0.86
CA TRP A 68 -11.81 13.03 2.01
C TRP A 68 -13.11 13.01 2.81
N SER A 69 -13.96 12.00 2.59
CA SER A 69 -15.23 11.87 3.26
C SER A 69 -15.05 11.54 4.73
N ARG A 70 -15.81 12.23 5.59
CA ARG A 70 -15.99 11.90 7.01
C ARG A 70 -17.13 10.90 7.26
N LYS A 71 -17.75 10.39 6.19
CA LYS A 71 -18.75 9.31 6.30
C LYS A 71 -18.09 8.05 6.88
N VAL A 72 -18.92 7.08 7.26
CA VAL A 72 -18.49 5.77 7.79
C VAL A 72 -17.31 5.25 6.96
N SER A 73 -16.13 5.32 7.58
CA SER A 73 -14.86 4.91 7.01
C SER A 73 -14.42 3.63 7.70
N GLU A 74 -13.82 2.73 6.94
CA GLU A 74 -13.32 1.44 7.37
C GLU A 74 -11.80 1.45 7.22
N CYS A 75 -11.10 0.73 8.09
CA CYS A 75 -9.67 0.51 7.93
C CYS A 75 -9.43 -0.57 6.88
N ALA A 76 -8.51 -0.31 5.95
CA ALA A 76 -8.03 -1.28 4.98
C ALA A 76 -6.53 -1.55 5.21
N ASP A 77 -6.15 -2.82 5.12
CA ASP A 77 -4.75 -3.27 5.15
C ASP A 77 -4.10 -3.03 3.77
N LEU A 78 -2.98 -2.29 3.69
CA LEU A 78 -2.20 -2.11 2.45
C LEU A 78 -1.61 -3.43 1.96
N LEU A 79 -1.10 -4.23 2.90
CA LEU A 79 -0.68 -5.61 2.73
C LEU A 79 -1.55 -6.49 3.64
N PRO A 80 -2.45 -7.34 3.10
CA PRO A 80 -3.39 -8.09 3.92
C PRO A 80 -2.70 -8.89 5.02
N ARG A 81 -3.23 -8.89 6.24
CA ARG A 81 -2.67 -9.68 7.35
C ARG A 81 -2.71 -11.19 7.11
N ALA A 82 -3.63 -11.64 6.27
CA ALA A 82 -3.71 -13.03 5.80
C ALA A 82 -2.70 -13.37 4.68
N THR A 83 -1.74 -12.47 4.37
CA THR A 83 -0.70 -12.75 3.37
C THR A 83 0.14 -13.95 3.80
N GLU A 84 0.29 -14.91 2.89
CA GLU A 84 0.99 -16.16 3.19
C GLU A 84 2.47 -15.94 3.50
N ALA A 85 3.01 -16.72 4.44
CA ALA A 85 4.41 -16.61 4.87
C ALA A 85 5.45 -16.63 3.72
N PRO A 86 5.31 -17.45 2.65
CA PRO A 86 6.25 -17.39 1.52
C PRO A 86 6.26 -16.04 0.80
N ILE A 87 5.11 -15.36 0.73
CA ILE A 87 5.01 -14.02 0.13
C ILE A 87 5.71 -13.00 1.03
N ILE A 88 5.45 -13.03 2.34
CA ILE A 88 6.13 -12.17 3.32
C ILE A 88 7.65 -12.33 3.25
N GLN A 89 8.14 -13.59 3.26
CA GLN A 89 9.58 -13.87 3.15
C GLN A 89 10.18 -13.38 1.83
N SER A 90 9.42 -13.48 0.73
CA SER A 90 9.85 -12.95 -0.56
C SER A 90 9.94 -11.42 -0.54
N LEU A 91 8.99 -10.73 0.11
CA LEU A 91 9.03 -9.28 0.28
C LEU A 91 10.22 -8.85 1.13
N GLU A 92 10.43 -9.50 2.28
CA GLU A 92 11.57 -9.24 3.16
C GLU A 92 12.90 -9.38 2.40
N ARG A 93 13.06 -10.46 1.64
CA ARG A 93 14.26 -10.69 0.83
C ARG A 93 14.43 -9.62 -0.24
N SER A 94 13.36 -9.25 -0.94
CA SER A 94 13.40 -8.20 -1.98
C SER A 94 13.76 -6.83 -1.41
N TRP A 95 13.38 -6.55 -0.16
CA TRP A 95 13.67 -5.29 0.53
C TRP A 95 14.97 -5.30 1.35
N GLY A 96 15.73 -6.40 1.34
CA GLY A 96 16.94 -6.55 2.14
C GLY A 96 16.68 -6.56 3.66
N MET A 97 15.46 -6.92 4.06
CA MET A 97 15.05 -7.06 5.44
C MET A 97 15.50 -8.40 6.02
N GLN A 98 15.59 -8.47 7.35
CA GLN A 98 15.87 -9.72 8.02
C GLN A 98 14.61 -10.62 7.96
N PRO A 99 14.76 -11.95 7.80
CA PRO A 99 13.62 -12.85 7.83
C PRO A 99 12.80 -12.69 9.11
N GLY A 100 11.48 -12.54 8.98
CA GLY A 100 10.55 -12.31 10.08
C GLY A 100 10.56 -10.88 10.66
N SER A 101 11.24 -9.92 10.01
CA SER A 101 11.23 -8.53 10.47
C SER A 101 10.10 -7.68 9.87
N LEU A 102 9.44 -8.13 8.79
CA LEU A 102 8.31 -7.40 8.21
C LEU A 102 7.06 -7.61 9.06
N ASN A 103 6.62 -6.53 9.72
CA ASN A 103 5.40 -6.53 10.51
C ASN A 103 4.22 -5.92 9.75
N VAL A 104 3.24 -6.75 9.37
CA VAL A 104 1.99 -6.33 8.73
C VAL A 104 0.93 -5.85 9.73
N ASP A 105 1.10 -6.13 11.02
CA ASP A 105 0.20 -5.72 12.10
C ASP A 105 0.63 -4.36 12.66
N THR A 106 0.77 -3.36 11.78
CA THR A 106 1.13 -1.99 12.16
C THR A 106 0.14 -1.00 11.57
N THR A 107 -0.07 0.15 12.22
CA THR A 107 -0.91 1.22 11.64
C THR A 107 -0.32 1.83 10.39
N ARG A 108 0.97 1.65 10.15
CA ARG A 108 1.64 1.98 8.88
C ARG A 108 1.11 1.13 7.73
N ASN A 109 0.61 -0.07 8.02
CA ASN A 109 -0.06 -0.91 7.05
C ASN A 109 -1.56 -0.57 6.89
N LEU A 110 -2.09 0.45 7.58
CA LEU A 110 -3.51 0.77 7.57
C LEU A 110 -3.79 2.12 6.92
N ILE A 111 -4.89 2.17 6.17
CA ILE A 111 -5.46 3.42 5.64
C ILE A 111 -6.96 3.46 5.90
N TRP A 112 -7.48 4.67 6.07
CA TRP A 112 -8.92 4.91 6.15
C TRP A 112 -9.51 5.04 4.75
N LEU A 113 -10.55 4.26 4.46
CA LEU A 113 -11.28 4.30 3.21
C LEU A 113 -12.79 4.32 3.48
N ASP A 114 -13.56 5.03 2.68
CA ASP A 114 -15.00 4.80 2.66
C ASP A 114 -15.32 3.40 2.11
N ARG A 115 -16.52 2.91 2.39
CA ARG A 115 -16.93 1.55 2.02
C ARG A 115 -16.80 1.24 0.53
N THR A 116 -17.06 2.23 -0.34
CA THR A 116 -16.94 2.05 -1.79
C THR A 116 -15.47 1.93 -2.19
N MET A 117 -14.63 2.83 -1.69
CA MET A 117 -13.20 2.81 -1.96
C MET A 117 -12.52 1.56 -1.42
N HIS A 118 -12.90 1.12 -0.23
CA HIS A 118 -12.41 -0.12 0.37
C HIS A 118 -12.80 -1.34 -0.48
N HIS A 119 -14.06 -1.43 -0.93
CA HIS A 119 -14.50 -2.50 -1.81
C HIS A 119 -13.71 -2.55 -3.12
N LEU A 120 -13.46 -1.38 -3.73
CA LEU A 120 -12.71 -1.26 -4.97
C LEU A 120 -11.23 -1.58 -4.81
N PHE A 121 -10.64 -1.18 -3.67
CA PHE A 121 -9.26 -1.49 -3.31
C PHE A 121 -9.05 -3.00 -3.23
N ASN A 122 -9.92 -3.70 -2.49
CA ASN A 122 -9.84 -5.16 -2.32
C ASN A 122 -10.04 -5.96 -3.63
N ARG A 123 -10.57 -5.32 -4.69
CA ARG A 123 -10.80 -5.93 -6.01
C ARG A 123 -9.82 -5.45 -7.08
N ASP A 124 -8.75 -4.76 -6.66
CA ASP A 124 -7.69 -4.25 -7.54
C ASP A 124 -8.21 -3.31 -8.63
N PHE A 125 -9.18 -2.45 -8.32
CA PHE A 125 -9.63 -1.42 -9.26
C PHE A 125 -8.69 -0.22 -9.30
N TRP A 126 -7.97 0.02 -8.21
CA TRP A 126 -7.02 1.11 -8.08
C TRP A 126 -5.89 0.74 -7.11
N ALA A 127 -4.80 1.50 -7.15
CA ALA A 127 -3.70 1.41 -6.21
C ALA A 127 -3.11 2.80 -5.93
N LEU A 128 -2.46 2.94 -4.77
CA LEU A 128 -1.55 4.06 -4.51
C LEU A 128 -0.17 3.68 -5.02
N VAL A 129 0.38 4.51 -5.88
CA VAL A 129 1.69 4.29 -6.49
C VAL A 129 2.55 5.51 -6.23
N ARG A 130 3.85 5.30 -6.00
CA ARG A 130 4.80 6.40 -5.86
C ARG A 130 5.01 7.14 -7.18
N SER A 131 5.71 8.28 -7.14
CA SER A 131 6.10 8.98 -8.36
C SER A 131 6.83 8.04 -9.32
N LEU A 132 6.60 8.21 -10.62
CA LEU A 132 7.22 7.38 -11.66
C LEU A 132 8.76 7.45 -11.59
N GLU A 133 9.30 8.62 -11.26
CA GLU A 133 10.74 8.82 -11.03
C GLU A 133 11.28 7.88 -9.93
N LEU A 134 10.58 7.81 -8.79
CA LEU A 134 10.98 6.90 -7.72
C LEU A 134 10.83 5.45 -8.15
N LEU A 135 9.73 5.09 -8.82
CA LEU A 135 9.54 3.73 -9.35
C LEU A 135 10.68 3.29 -10.28
N ASN A 136 11.12 4.18 -11.17
CA ASN A 136 12.26 3.94 -12.05
C ASN A 136 13.54 3.77 -11.25
N ALA A 137 13.79 4.62 -10.25
CA ALA A 137 14.97 4.50 -9.39
C ALA A 137 15.01 3.17 -8.61
N ILE A 138 13.86 2.69 -8.13
CA ILE A 138 13.73 1.38 -7.48
C ILE A 138 14.00 0.27 -8.48
N GLN A 139 13.43 0.38 -9.68
CA GLN A 139 13.62 -0.61 -10.73
C GLN A 139 15.09 -0.71 -11.10
N ASP A 140 15.76 0.40 -11.36
CA ASP A 140 17.19 0.48 -11.70
C ASP A 140 18.05 -0.10 -10.57
N PHE A 141 17.74 0.23 -9.31
CA PHE A 141 18.41 -0.37 -8.15
C PHE A 141 18.18 -1.88 -8.07
N THR A 142 16.94 -2.33 -8.26
CA THR A 142 16.60 -3.75 -8.20
C THR A 142 17.31 -4.54 -9.30
N LEU A 143 17.36 -3.99 -10.52
CA LEU A 143 18.05 -4.55 -11.67
C LEU A 143 19.57 -4.59 -11.47
N SER A 144 20.18 -3.51 -10.95
CA SER A 144 21.63 -3.48 -10.66
C SER A 144 22.07 -4.49 -9.60
N GLN A 145 21.14 -4.91 -8.74
CA GLN A 145 21.37 -5.87 -7.67
C GLN A 145 20.97 -7.31 -8.08
N ILE A 146 20.64 -7.58 -9.34
CA ILE A 146 20.34 -8.94 -9.82
C ILE A 146 21.58 -9.82 -9.65
N GLY A 147 21.42 -10.98 -9.00
CA GLY A 147 22.52 -11.92 -8.72
C GLY A 147 23.33 -11.60 -7.46
N SER A 148 23.10 -10.46 -6.80
CA SER A 148 23.68 -10.21 -5.48
C SER A 148 23.04 -11.13 -4.44
N ALA A 149 23.87 -11.84 -3.67
CA ALA A 149 23.43 -12.68 -2.57
C ALA A 149 22.82 -11.85 -1.42
N GLU A 150 23.21 -10.58 -1.31
CA GLU A 150 22.78 -9.69 -0.24
C GLU A 150 22.18 -8.41 -0.84
N LYS A 151 20.90 -8.16 -0.53
CA LYS A 151 20.23 -6.90 -0.88
C LYS A 151 20.53 -5.90 0.23
N ASP A 152 21.15 -4.78 -0.12
CA ASP A 152 21.49 -3.74 0.84
C ASP A 152 20.28 -2.83 1.13
N ARG A 153 19.59 -3.11 2.24
CA ARG A 153 18.48 -2.28 2.73
C ARG A 153 18.87 -0.83 2.93
N ARG A 154 20.11 -0.53 3.33
CA ARG A 154 20.53 0.87 3.56
C ARG A 154 20.56 1.65 2.26
N LYS A 155 21.06 1.05 1.18
CA LYS A 155 21.03 1.67 -0.15
C LYS A 155 19.60 1.80 -0.69
N LEU A 156 18.75 0.80 -0.46
CA LEU A 156 17.33 0.90 -0.82
C LEU A 156 16.67 2.09 -0.10
N LEU A 157 16.93 2.26 1.19
CA LEU A 157 16.41 3.38 1.99
C LEU A 157 17.03 4.75 1.64
N GLN A 158 18.20 4.79 1.00
CA GLN A 158 18.74 6.04 0.46
C GLN A 158 17.96 6.51 -0.78
N ILE A 159 17.51 5.55 -1.60
CA ILE A 159 16.64 5.83 -2.76
C ILE A 159 15.21 6.11 -2.28
N PHE A 160 14.80 5.48 -1.18
CA PHE A 160 13.52 5.70 -0.49
C PHE A 160 13.68 6.50 0.80
N PRO A 161 13.90 7.83 0.72
CA PRO A 161 13.90 8.65 1.92
C PRO A 161 12.54 8.56 2.60
N TYR A 162 12.55 8.32 3.91
CA TYR A 162 11.37 8.19 4.78
C TYR A 162 10.43 9.42 4.75
N GLU A 163 10.95 10.55 4.26
CA GLU A 163 10.32 11.86 4.30
C GLU A 163 9.39 12.13 3.10
N ILE A 164 9.65 11.50 1.94
CA ILE A 164 8.82 11.73 0.76
C ILE A 164 7.60 10.80 0.86
N ARG A 165 6.38 11.35 0.87
CA ARG A 165 5.14 10.59 1.11
C ARG A 165 4.02 10.87 0.10
N ASP A 166 4.39 11.31 -1.09
CA ASP A 166 3.45 11.53 -2.16
C ASP A 166 3.14 10.22 -2.88
N TYR A 167 1.85 9.94 -3.00
CA TYR A 167 1.31 8.81 -3.74
C TYR A 167 0.34 9.32 -4.79
N THR A 168 0.45 8.79 -5.99
CA THR A 168 -0.50 9.00 -7.07
C THR A 168 -1.55 7.91 -7.02
N PHE A 169 -2.81 8.31 -7.08
CA PHE A 169 -3.92 7.38 -7.30
C PHE A 169 -3.85 6.87 -8.74
N VAL A 170 -3.73 5.56 -8.91
CA VAL A 170 -3.69 4.91 -10.22
C VAL A 170 -4.87 3.99 -10.37
N GLN A 171 -5.66 4.20 -11.41
CA GLN A 171 -6.70 3.28 -11.80
C GLN A 171 -6.09 2.07 -12.52
N LEU A 172 -6.37 0.87 -12.01
CA LEU A 172 -5.93 -0.39 -12.58
C LEU A 172 -6.99 -1.02 -13.49
N LYS A 173 -8.27 -0.80 -13.20
CA LYS A 173 -9.41 -1.32 -13.98
C LYS A 173 -10.43 -0.23 -14.28
N PRO A 174 -11.09 -0.27 -15.45
CA PRO A 174 -12.18 0.66 -15.76
C PRO A 174 -13.23 0.66 -14.66
N CYS A 175 -13.67 1.85 -14.28
CA CYS A 175 -14.76 2.08 -13.35
C CYS A 175 -15.60 3.20 -13.96
N GLU A 176 -16.85 2.90 -14.29
CA GLU A 176 -17.74 3.84 -14.97
C GLU A 176 -18.34 4.86 -13.99
N GLU A 177 -18.37 4.52 -12.71
CA GLU A 177 -18.95 5.36 -11.68
C GLU A 177 -17.98 6.48 -11.26
N PRO A 178 -18.43 7.75 -11.26
CA PRO A 178 -17.64 8.84 -10.75
C PRO A 178 -17.49 8.75 -9.22
N TYR A 179 -16.39 9.30 -8.72
CA TYR A 179 -16.19 9.51 -7.29
C TYR A 179 -16.44 10.96 -6.92
N LEU A 180 -17.04 11.16 -5.75
CA LEU A 180 -17.17 12.48 -5.15
C LEU A 180 -16.03 12.66 -4.15
N CYS A 181 -15.18 13.65 -4.37
CA CYS A 181 -14.15 14.05 -3.42
C CYS A 181 -14.59 15.34 -2.74
N TYR A 182 -14.45 15.40 -1.41
CA TYR A 182 -14.76 16.59 -0.65
C TYR A 182 -13.53 17.50 -0.60
N ASP A 183 -13.68 18.75 -1.04
CA ASP A 183 -12.68 19.79 -0.91
C ASP A 183 -12.96 20.60 0.37
N GLU A 184 -12.05 20.53 1.34
CA GLU A 184 -12.19 21.26 2.60
C GLU A 184 -12.06 22.77 2.44
N HIS A 185 -11.20 23.23 1.51
CA HIS A 185 -10.94 24.65 1.32
C HIS A 185 -12.13 25.34 0.67
N LEU A 186 -12.73 24.67 -0.31
CA LEU A 186 -13.89 25.18 -1.04
C LEU A 186 -15.22 24.80 -0.37
N GLN A 187 -15.20 23.87 0.60
CA GLN A 187 -16.40 23.26 1.20
C GLN A 187 -17.38 22.72 0.15
N THR A 188 -16.85 22.14 -0.93
CA THR A 188 -17.64 21.62 -2.05
C THR A 188 -17.22 20.20 -2.41
N PHE A 189 -18.02 19.55 -3.25
CA PHE A 189 -17.66 18.24 -3.81
C PHE A 189 -17.18 18.41 -5.25
N SER A 190 -16.01 17.87 -5.55
CA SER A 190 -15.54 17.66 -6.91
C SER A 190 -15.93 16.26 -7.38
N THR A 191 -16.36 16.17 -8.64
CA THR A 191 -16.68 14.89 -9.27
C THR A 191 -15.51 14.46 -10.14
N HIS A 192 -14.92 13.31 -9.83
CA HIS A 192 -13.81 12.76 -10.59
C HIS A 192 -14.28 11.53 -11.36
N ARG A 193 -13.97 11.48 -12.66
CA ARG A 193 -14.29 10.36 -13.55
C ARG A 193 -13.02 9.68 -14.02
N ALA A 194 -13.10 8.39 -14.30
CA ALA A 194 -12.03 7.65 -14.96
C ALA A 194 -11.57 8.39 -16.23
N PRO A 195 -10.26 8.51 -16.50
CA PRO A 195 -9.12 7.85 -15.82
C PRO A 195 -8.56 8.59 -14.57
N PHE A 196 -9.35 9.44 -13.94
CA PHE A 196 -9.03 10.17 -12.69
C PHE A 196 -7.77 11.04 -12.72
N LEU A 197 -7.35 11.50 -13.91
CA LEU A 197 -6.24 12.45 -14.11
C LEU A 197 -6.39 13.76 -13.32
N THR A 198 -7.61 14.04 -12.87
CA THR A 198 -7.98 15.21 -12.08
C THR A 198 -7.74 15.06 -10.57
N LEU A 199 -7.34 13.88 -10.08
CA LEU A 199 -7.01 13.69 -8.67
C LEU A 199 -5.57 14.14 -8.43
N SER A 200 -5.40 15.08 -7.50
CA SER A 200 -4.08 15.51 -7.04
C SER A 200 -3.37 14.36 -6.32
N PRO A 201 -2.02 14.35 -6.31
CA PRO A 201 -1.25 13.44 -5.48
C PRO A 201 -1.70 13.51 -4.01
N ILE A 202 -1.80 12.35 -3.39
CA ILE A 202 -2.19 12.17 -2.00
C ILE A 202 -0.91 12.21 -1.17
N SER A 203 -0.82 13.16 -0.25
CA SER A 203 0.28 13.22 0.70
C SER A 203 -0.14 12.53 2.01
N CYS A 204 0.56 11.46 2.36
CA CYS A 204 0.32 10.73 3.60
C CYS A 204 1.27 11.22 4.70
N ALA A 205 1.08 12.41 5.27
CA ALA A 205 1.90 12.87 6.40
C ALA A 205 1.58 12.04 7.67
N GLN A 206 2.51 11.28 8.24
CA GLN A 206 2.38 10.72 9.60
C GLN A 206 3.65 11.01 10.37
#